data_AF-A0A0F7SIS7-F1
#
_entry.id   AF-A0A0F7SIS7-F1
#
_cell.length_a   1.000
_cell.length_b   1.000
_cell.length_c   1.000
_cell.angle_alpha   90.00
_cell.angle_beta   90.00
_cell.angle_gamma   90.00
#
_symmetry.space_group_name_H-M   'P 1'
#
loop_
_entity.id
_entity.type
_entity.pdbx_description
1 polymer ?
#
loop_
_entity_poly.entity_id
_entity_poly.type
_entity_poly.pdbx_seq_one_letter_code
_entity_poly.pdbx_strand_id
1 'polypeptide(L)'
;MSVRMLTARPSVVRLALPIGSRLKSSSPPSEYAFKLRSSFRTYTTGLVASAALLYGYAYYTDSRAAVHTGVIMPLARALTDAEQSHWLAVQLLRLPFGRPVDRGVDAEGLTTELFGHKVSNPVGLAAGFDKHAEAIDGLFDLGFGYVEIGSVTPLPQPGNPKPRMFRLVEDQSVINRYGFNSLGHATALSHIQDRVDSFYRTHPSMFPPSCFPKGPASSPLPPPGLPRSLIPGRLLGINLGKNKVSAADSDEDYKLGVRTFGPYADVLVINVSSPNTPGLRKLQGGDRLGQLLTTVVKERDSLVTHDGVRPKVVVKIAPDLGTEEIDDVARAIKQSKVDGVIVSNTTISRPDYLQSANKKEIGGLSGPPVKPLALKVVRALRARLPVETPIIGCGGISSGSDALEFARAGASAVQMYTSFGYAGVGLPRKIKDELEETFTKEGTSWASAVKEGKQSGRL
;
A
#
# COMPACT_ATOMS: atom_id res chain seq x y z
N MET A 1 -8.89 88.67 44.52
CA MET A 1 -9.20 90.12 44.65
C MET A 1 -10.42 90.39 43.79
N SER A 2 -11.46 91.06 44.31
CA SER A 2 -12.77 91.14 43.64
C SER A 2 -12.90 92.37 42.73
N VAL A 3 -13.54 92.22 41.58
CA VAL A 3 -14.16 93.31 40.81
C VAL A 3 -15.52 92.82 40.29
N ARG A 4 -16.52 93.72 40.21
CA ARG A 4 -17.93 93.44 39.94
C ARG A 4 -18.52 94.62 39.16
N MET A 5 -19.28 94.41 38.08
CA MET A 5 -20.03 95.48 37.38
C MET A 5 -21.26 94.98 36.61
N LEU A 6 -22.19 95.91 36.30
CA LEU A 6 -23.51 95.70 35.69
C LEU A 6 -23.83 96.90 34.74
N THR A 7 -24.81 96.90 33.83
CA THR A 7 -25.94 95.96 33.63
C THR A 7 -25.96 95.38 32.19
N ALA A 8 -26.91 95.54 31.24
CA ALA A 8 -28.21 96.25 31.13
C ALA A 8 -29.15 95.53 30.12
N ARG A 9 -30.33 96.10 29.84
CA ARG A 9 -31.23 95.74 28.73
C ARG A 9 -31.49 97.00 27.87
N PRO A 10 -31.92 96.88 26.59
CA PRO A 10 -33.37 96.91 26.32
C PRO A 10 -33.81 95.93 25.21
N SER A 11 -35.05 96.08 24.70
CA SER A 11 -35.79 95.14 23.85
C SER A 11 -36.38 95.79 22.58
N VAL A 12 -36.53 95.04 21.47
CA VAL A 12 -37.14 95.53 20.21
C VAL A 12 -38.15 94.53 19.59
N VAL A 13 -39.14 95.13 18.94
CA VAL A 13 -40.36 94.70 18.21
C VAL A 13 -40.28 93.47 17.25
N ARG A 14 -41.45 92.84 16.99
CA ARG A 14 -41.72 91.81 15.95
C ARG A 14 -42.27 92.41 14.64
N LEU A 15 -42.03 91.75 13.50
CA LEU A 15 -43.06 91.55 12.45
C LEU A 15 -42.82 90.24 11.64
N ALA A 16 -43.63 89.99 10.61
CA ALA A 16 -43.89 88.69 9.93
C ALA A 16 -43.52 88.76 8.41
N LEU A 17 -43.32 87.70 7.60
CA LEU A 17 -43.28 86.21 7.69
C LEU A 17 -42.43 85.72 6.44
N PRO A 18 -42.51 84.52 5.78
CA PRO A 18 -43.30 83.30 5.98
C PRO A 18 -42.53 81.92 5.95
N ILE A 19 -43.30 80.87 6.28
CA ILE A 19 -43.31 79.47 5.80
C ILE A 19 -42.09 78.91 5.01
N GLY A 20 -41.45 77.87 5.55
CA GLY A 20 -40.54 76.95 4.84
C GLY A 20 -40.26 75.67 5.67
N SER A 21 -40.47 74.49 5.08
CA SER A 21 -40.59 73.21 5.81
C SER A 21 -39.31 72.68 6.50
N ARG A 22 -39.45 72.19 7.74
CA ARG A 22 -38.51 71.20 8.30
C ARG A 22 -38.67 69.86 7.56
N LEU A 23 -37.58 69.32 7.02
CA LEU A 23 -37.52 67.92 6.57
C LEU A 23 -36.49 67.15 7.40
N LYS A 24 -36.97 66.18 8.19
CA LYS A 24 -36.12 65.09 8.70
C LYS A 24 -35.93 64.07 7.57
N SER A 25 -34.79 64.09 6.90
CA SER A 25 -34.41 63.02 5.95
C SER A 25 -33.93 61.77 6.70
N SER A 26 -34.80 61.17 7.51
CA SER A 26 -34.61 59.79 8.00
C SER A 26 -34.93 58.81 6.86
N SER A 27 -34.15 58.87 5.79
CA SER A 27 -34.21 57.93 4.68
C SER A 27 -33.88 56.53 5.22
N PRO A 28 -34.76 55.53 5.07
CA PRO A 28 -34.36 54.16 5.36
C PRO A 28 -33.17 53.78 4.45
N PRO A 29 -32.24 52.91 4.89
CA PRO A 29 -31.18 52.42 4.03
C PRO A 29 -31.84 51.79 2.79
N SER A 30 -31.46 52.26 1.61
CA SER A 30 -32.22 51.94 0.39
C SER A 30 -32.32 50.43 0.19
N GLU A 31 -33.45 49.97 -0.32
CA GLU A 31 -33.68 48.54 -0.55
C GLU A 31 -32.60 47.95 -1.47
N TYR A 32 -32.06 48.76 -2.38
CA TYR A 32 -30.86 48.47 -3.17
C TYR A 32 -29.61 48.26 -2.32
N ALA A 33 -29.29 49.12 -1.35
CA ALA A 33 -28.15 48.94 -0.46
C ALA A 33 -28.29 47.70 0.44
N PHE A 34 -29.50 47.37 0.87
CA PHE A 34 -29.79 46.14 1.60
C PHE A 34 -29.62 44.90 0.70
N LYS A 35 -30.21 44.91 -0.51
CA LYS A 35 -30.06 43.84 -1.51
C LYS A 35 -28.60 43.64 -1.93
N LEU A 36 -27.84 44.70 -2.19
CA LEU A 36 -26.40 44.64 -2.50
C LEU A 36 -25.60 44.02 -1.36
N ARG A 37 -25.82 44.43 -0.10
CA ARG A 37 -25.15 43.82 1.07
C ARG A 37 -25.56 42.37 1.28
N SER A 38 -26.83 42.04 1.06
CA SER A 38 -27.35 40.66 1.13
C SER A 38 -26.68 39.77 0.09
N SER A 39 -26.72 40.16 -1.19
CA SER A 39 -26.08 39.41 -2.28
C SER A 39 -24.57 39.30 -2.09
N PHE A 40 -23.89 40.38 -1.72
CA PHE A 40 -22.44 40.34 -1.43
C PHE A 40 -22.10 39.38 -0.29
N ARG A 41 -22.93 39.33 0.77
CA ARG A 41 -22.78 38.34 1.85
C ARG A 41 -23.02 36.91 1.35
N THR A 42 -24.01 36.68 0.50
CA THR A 42 -24.28 35.36 -0.09
C THR A 42 -23.12 34.90 -0.99
N TYR A 43 -22.60 35.78 -1.86
CA TYR A 43 -21.44 35.46 -2.72
C TYR A 43 -20.18 35.21 -1.90
N THR A 44 -19.87 36.03 -0.89
CA THR A 44 -18.69 35.81 -0.03
C THR A 44 -18.82 34.56 0.84
N THR A 45 -20.01 34.25 1.36
CA THR A 45 -20.27 32.97 2.06
C THR A 45 -20.11 31.77 1.12
N GLY A 46 -20.64 31.85 -0.11
CA GLY A 46 -20.49 30.80 -1.12
C GLY A 46 -19.04 30.59 -1.57
N LEU A 47 -18.26 31.67 -1.68
CA LEU A 47 -16.82 31.62 -1.97
C LEU A 47 -16.06 30.93 -0.83
N VAL A 48 -16.30 31.32 0.43
CA VAL A 48 -15.65 30.74 1.61
C VAL A 48 -16.02 29.27 1.78
N ALA A 49 -17.29 28.90 1.57
CA ALA A 49 -17.73 27.50 1.61
C ALA A 49 -17.06 26.66 0.51
N SER A 50 -16.99 27.18 -0.73
CA SER A 50 -16.29 26.52 -1.84
C SER A 50 -14.81 26.34 -1.56
N ALA A 51 -14.14 27.38 -1.04
CA ALA A 51 -12.73 27.33 -0.67
C ALA A 51 -12.46 26.33 0.46
N ALA A 52 -13.32 26.27 1.48
CA ALA A 52 -13.24 25.30 2.57
C ALA A 52 -13.45 23.86 2.10
N LEU A 53 -14.38 23.62 1.16
CA LEU A 53 -14.58 22.30 0.54
C LEU A 53 -13.39 21.88 -0.32
N LEU A 54 -12.84 22.79 -1.13
CA LEU A 54 -11.64 22.52 -1.95
C LEU A 54 -10.41 22.26 -1.08
N TYR A 55 -10.19 23.04 -0.02
CA TYR A 55 -9.12 22.81 0.95
C TYR A 55 -9.32 21.48 1.69
N GLY A 56 -10.54 21.19 2.15
CA GLY A 56 -10.88 19.93 2.81
C GLY A 56 -10.63 18.71 1.92
N TYR A 57 -11.02 18.79 0.64
CA TYR A 57 -10.73 17.75 -0.35
C TYR A 57 -9.22 17.62 -0.61
N ALA A 58 -8.51 18.71 -0.82
CA ALA A 58 -7.06 18.69 -1.07
C ALA A 58 -6.27 18.12 0.12
N TYR A 59 -6.66 18.47 1.35
CA TYR A 59 -6.10 17.94 2.60
C TYR A 59 -6.42 16.45 2.78
N TYR A 60 -7.69 16.05 2.66
CA TYR A 60 -8.09 14.63 2.80
C TYR A 60 -7.53 13.72 1.67
N THR A 61 -7.27 14.25 0.48
CA THR A 61 -6.60 13.50 -0.59
C THR A 61 -5.07 13.51 -0.48
N ASP A 62 -4.49 14.18 0.52
CA ASP A 62 -3.07 14.04 0.85
C ASP A 62 -2.87 12.86 1.80
N SER A 63 -2.20 11.80 1.36
CA SER A 63 -1.93 10.65 2.24
C SER A 63 -1.15 11.01 3.51
N ARG A 64 -0.39 12.12 3.50
CA ARG A 64 0.36 12.64 4.65
C ARG A 64 -0.51 13.35 5.69
N ALA A 65 -1.77 13.64 5.39
CA ALA A 65 -2.63 14.45 6.24
C ALA A 65 -2.94 13.78 7.59
N ALA A 66 -2.79 14.55 8.68
CA ALA A 66 -2.96 14.06 10.04
C ALA A 66 -4.36 13.50 10.34
N VAL A 67 -5.38 13.88 9.54
CA VAL A 67 -6.74 13.31 9.62
C VAL A 67 -6.75 11.78 9.41
N HIS A 68 -5.84 11.22 8.62
CA HIS A 68 -5.79 9.78 8.40
C HIS A 68 -5.39 9.05 9.68
N THR A 69 -4.18 9.29 10.18
CA THR A 69 -3.63 8.61 11.36
C THR A 69 -4.33 9.02 12.66
N GLY A 70 -4.71 10.29 12.79
CA GLY A 70 -5.27 10.87 14.02
C GLY A 70 -6.79 10.77 14.17
N VAL A 71 -7.56 10.58 13.09
CA VAL A 71 -9.04 10.54 13.14
C VAL A 71 -9.60 9.31 12.44
N ILE A 72 -9.30 9.10 11.16
CA ILE A 72 -9.90 8.04 10.34
C ILE A 72 -9.48 6.65 10.84
N MET A 73 -8.20 6.43 11.14
CA MET A 73 -7.73 5.12 11.61
C MET A 73 -8.24 4.76 13.02
N PRO A 74 -8.30 5.69 14.01
CA PRO A 74 -9.02 5.47 15.26
C PRO A 74 -10.51 5.17 15.08
N LEU A 75 -11.24 5.95 14.26
CA LEU A 75 -12.67 5.73 14.02
C LEU A 75 -12.93 4.39 13.31
N ALA A 76 -12.14 4.03 12.30
CA ALA A 76 -12.25 2.74 11.64
C ALA A 76 -12.02 1.57 12.62
N ARG A 77 -11.08 1.71 13.57
CA ARG A 77 -10.87 0.70 14.63
C ARG A 77 -12.04 0.61 15.63
N ALA A 78 -12.66 1.74 15.98
CA ALA A 78 -13.75 1.80 16.95
C ALA A 78 -15.11 1.37 16.36
N LEU A 79 -15.37 1.67 15.09
CA LEU A 79 -16.68 1.50 14.45
C LEU A 79 -16.83 0.23 13.61
N THR A 80 -15.74 -0.50 13.31
CA THR A 80 -15.78 -1.67 12.41
C THR A 80 -14.86 -2.80 12.85
N ASP A 81 -15.21 -4.04 12.52
CA ASP A 81 -14.32 -5.20 12.73
C ASP A 81 -13.08 -5.15 11.80
N ALA A 82 -12.10 -6.03 12.04
CA ALA A 82 -10.85 -6.02 11.29
C ALA A 82 -11.05 -6.26 9.78
N GLU A 83 -11.86 -7.25 9.40
CA GLU A 83 -12.13 -7.60 8.00
C GLU A 83 -13.05 -6.57 7.33
N GLN A 84 -13.98 -5.97 8.08
CA GLN A 84 -14.82 -4.87 7.58
C GLN A 84 -13.99 -3.60 7.32
N SER A 85 -13.11 -3.19 8.24
CA SER A 85 -12.19 -2.06 8.02
C SER A 85 -11.27 -2.26 6.81
N HIS A 86 -10.84 -3.51 6.62
CA HIS A 86 -9.98 -3.91 5.51
C HIS A 86 -10.70 -3.79 4.16
N TRP A 87 -11.93 -4.31 4.08
CA TRP A 87 -12.76 -4.20 2.88
C TRP A 87 -13.07 -2.74 2.53
N LEU A 88 -13.44 -1.91 3.52
CA LEU A 88 -13.67 -0.47 3.31
C LEU A 88 -12.43 0.24 2.76
N ALA A 89 -11.22 -0.08 3.25
CA ALA A 89 -9.99 0.50 2.75
C ALA A 89 -9.72 0.10 1.27
N VAL A 90 -9.97 -1.15 0.89
CA VAL A 90 -9.85 -1.59 -0.51
C VAL A 90 -10.87 -0.87 -1.41
N GLN A 91 -12.14 -0.79 -0.99
CA GLN A 91 -13.17 -0.09 -1.78
C GLN A 91 -12.89 1.42 -1.93
N LEU A 92 -12.31 2.07 -0.91
CA LEU A 92 -11.88 3.46 -0.99
C LEU A 92 -10.75 3.66 -2.01
N LEU A 93 -9.73 2.80 -1.99
CA LEU A 93 -8.56 2.89 -2.87
C LEU A 93 -8.88 2.45 -4.31
N ARG A 94 -9.91 1.63 -4.51
CA ARG A 94 -10.49 1.29 -5.83
C ARG A 94 -11.07 2.52 -6.55
N LEU A 95 -11.47 3.58 -5.85
CA LEU A 95 -12.08 4.76 -6.48
C LEU A 95 -11.09 5.49 -7.40
N PRO A 96 -11.50 5.92 -8.61
CA PRO A 96 -10.63 6.65 -9.55
C PRO A 96 -10.40 8.12 -9.16
N PHE A 97 -11.17 8.65 -8.20
CA PHE A 97 -11.05 10.01 -7.66
C PHE A 97 -11.43 10.01 -6.17
N GLY A 98 -10.96 11.00 -5.40
CA GLY A 98 -11.25 11.10 -3.97
C GLY A 98 -10.57 10.08 -3.07
N ARG A 99 -9.64 9.25 -3.59
CA ARG A 99 -8.72 8.45 -2.77
C ARG A 99 -7.52 9.29 -2.31
N PRO A 100 -6.87 8.96 -1.17
CA PRO A 100 -5.63 9.61 -0.76
C PRO A 100 -4.46 9.25 -1.70
N VAL A 101 -3.52 10.18 -1.87
CA VAL A 101 -2.34 10.07 -2.76
C VAL A 101 -1.08 10.58 -2.05
N ASP A 102 0.06 9.93 -2.26
CA ASP A 102 1.39 10.42 -1.91
C ASP A 102 1.84 11.48 -2.93
N ARG A 103 1.89 12.73 -2.49
CA ARG A 103 2.38 13.86 -3.31
C ARG A 103 3.88 14.13 -3.15
N GLY A 104 4.58 13.34 -2.33
CA GLY A 104 6.03 13.44 -2.20
C GLY A 104 6.76 12.85 -3.40
N VAL A 105 7.96 13.36 -3.65
CA VAL A 105 8.93 12.76 -4.59
C VAL A 105 9.75 11.71 -3.85
N ASP A 106 10.21 10.66 -4.52
CA ASP A 106 11.16 9.69 -3.96
C ASP A 106 12.59 10.21 -4.21
N ALA A 107 13.38 10.41 -3.14
CA ALA A 107 14.77 10.84 -3.28
C ALA A 107 15.66 9.72 -3.88
N GLU A 108 16.68 10.12 -4.64
CA GLU A 108 17.55 9.17 -5.37
C GLU A 108 18.23 8.14 -4.45
N GLY A 109 18.57 8.51 -3.21
CA GLY A 109 19.15 7.62 -2.20
C GLY A 109 18.23 6.46 -1.76
N LEU A 110 16.93 6.51 -2.06
CA LEU A 110 15.96 5.42 -1.85
C LEU A 110 15.96 4.38 -2.99
N THR A 111 16.58 4.69 -4.14
CA THR A 111 16.62 3.80 -5.30
C THR A 111 17.14 2.41 -4.92
N THR A 112 16.45 1.37 -5.39
CA THR A 112 16.92 -0.02 -5.26
C THR A 112 16.91 -0.74 -6.61
N GLU A 113 17.78 -1.75 -6.74
CA GLU A 113 17.65 -2.74 -7.80
C GLU A 113 16.92 -3.97 -7.25
N LEU A 114 15.80 -4.29 -7.87
CA LEU A 114 14.97 -5.43 -7.50
C LEU A 114 14.67 -6.25 -8.77
N PHE A 115 15.15 -7.50 -8.77
CA PHE A 115 15.00 -8.46 -9.87
C PHE A 115 15.56 -8.03 -11.24
N GLY A 116 16.52 -7.10 -11.27
CA GLY A 116 17.06 -6.51 -12.52
C GLY A 116 16.32 -5.24 -12.98
N HIS A 117 15.37 -4.72 -12.19
CA HIS A 117 14.68 -3.46 -12.46
C HIS A 117 15.12 -2.39 -11.45
N LYS A 118 15.35 -1.15 -11.93
CA LYS A 118 15.53 0.03 -11.07
C LYS A 118 14.15 0.44 -10.51
N VAL A 119 13.98 0.41 -9.19
CA VAL A 119 12.75 0.78 -8.49
C VAL A 119 12.98 2.10 -7.72
N SER A 120 12.01 3.02 -7.73
CA SER A 120 12.19 4.37 -7.18
C SER A 120 12.42 4.41 -5.66
N ASN A 121 11.83 3.44 -4.95
CA ASN A 121 11.98 3.27 -3.51
C ASN A 121 11.89 1.78 -3.13
N PRO A 122 12.34 1.38 -1.92
CA PRO A 122 12.40 -0.01 -1.52
C PRO A 122 11.15 -0.48 -0.75
N VAL A 123 10.14 0.39 -0.62
CA VAL A 123 8.99 0.22 0.27
C VAL A 123 7.82 -0.38 -0.50
N GLY A 124 7.39 -1.57 -0.11
CA GLY A 124 6.31 -2.30 -0.75
C GLY A 124 5.16 -2.73 0.18
N LEU A 125 4.08 -3.17 -0.44
CA LEU A 125 2.93 -3.78 0.21
C LEU A 125 3.02 -5.31 0.14
N ALA A 126 2.74 -6.00 1.24
CA ALA A 126 2.67 -7.46 1.29
C ALA A 126 1.31 -8.00 0.80
N ALA A 127 1.31 -9.21 0.22
CA ALA A 127 0.08 -9.88 -0.17
C ALA A 127 -0.87 -10.13 1.00
N GLY A 128 -2.14 -10.27 0.63
CA GLY A 128 -3.29 -10.40 1.50
C GLY A 128 -4.04 -9.08 1.68
N PHE A 129 -3.49 -7.94 1.21
CA PHE A 129 -4.18 -6.65 1.27
C PHE A 129 -5.20 -6.55 0.13
N ASP A 130 -4.76 -6.29 -1.10
CA ASP A 130 -5.59 -6.45 -2.29
C ASP A 130 -5.49 -7.89 -2.78
N LYS A 131 -6.50 -8.69 -2.47
CA LYS A 131 -6.54 -10.11 -2.81
C LYS A 131 -7.05 -10.38 -4.23
N HIS A 132 -7.64 -9.38 -4.89
CA HIS A 132 -8.50 -9.58 -6.06
C HIS A 132 -8.23 -8.55 -7.17
N ALA A 133 -7.10 -7.82 -7.10
CA ALA A 133 -6.70 -6.76 -8.04
C ALA A 133 -7.65 -5.55 -8.09
N GLU A 134 -8.38 -5.28 -7.02
CA GLU A 134 -9.38 -4.21 -6.95
C GLU A 134 -8.80 -2.81 -6.81
N ALA A 135 -7.59 -2.65 -6.27
CA ALA A 135 -7.07 -1.38 -5.79
C ALA A 135 -5.61 -1.10 -6.18
N ILE A 136 -5.06 -1.81 -7.17
CA ILE A 136 -3.65 -1.72 -7.60
C ILE A 136 -3.18 -0.27 -7.78
N ASP A 137 -3.90 0.54 -8.56
CA ASP A 137 -3.52 1.95 -8.78
C ASP A 137 -3.62 2.78 -7.51
N GLY A 138 -4.66 2.57 -6.70
CA GLY A 138 -4.82 3.28 -5.43
C GLY A 138 -3.76 2.92 -4.39
N LEU A 139 -3.15 1.74 -4.49
CA LEU A 139 -2.01 1.35 -3.66
C LEU A 139 -0.71 1.96 -4.19
N PHE A 140 -0.48 1.96 -5.50
CA PHE A 140 0.66 2.68 -6.08
C PHE A 140 0.57 4.20 -5.86
N ASP A 141 -0.62 4.79 -5.84
CA ASP A 141 -0.84 6.20 -5.51
C ASP A 141 -0.38 6.55 -4.08
N LEU A 142 -0.34 5.60 -3.15
CA LEU A 142 0.23 5.80 -1.80
C LEU A 142 1.77 5.74 -1.77
N GLY A 143 2.42 5.66 -2.94
CA GLY A 143 3.87 5.79 -3.08
C GLY A 143 4.67 4.51 -2.83
N PHE A 144 4.04 3.34 -2.80
CA PHE A 144 4.76 2.05 -2.79
C PHE A 144 5.56 1.85 -4.09
N GLY A 145 6.83 1.44 -3.98
CA GLY A 145 7.64 0.98 -5.12
C GLY A 145 7.27 -0.43 -5.60
N TYR A 146 6.67 -1.24 -4.73
CA TYR A 146 6.26 -2.62 -5.02
C TYR A 146 4.87 -2.93 -4.42
N VAL A 147 3.95 -3.47 -5.20
CA VAL A 147 2.63 -3.92 -4.69
C VAL A 147 2.44 -5.40 -4.96
N GLU A 148 2.21 -6.19 -3.90
CA GLU A 148 1.91 -7.62 -4.01
C GLU A 148 0.40 -7.86 -3.83
N ILE A 149 -0.30 -8.26 -4.89
CA ILE A 149 -1.71 -8.69 -4.82
C ILE A 149 -1.83 -10.17 -4.47
N GLY A 150 -3.04 -10.64 -4.13
CA GLY A 150 -3.33 -12.03 -3.79
C GLY A 150 -3.19 -12.30 -2.28
N SER A 151 -2.85 -13.50 -1.81
CA SER A 151 -2.76 -14.75 -2.55
C SER A 151 -4.10 -15.07 -3.22
N VAL A 152 -4.08 -15.23 -4.54
CA VAL A 152 -5.23 -15.69 -5.33
C VAL A 152 -5.09 -17.18 -5.61
N THR A 153 -6.22 -17.88 -5.71
CA THR A 153 -6.29 -19.33 -6.00
C THR A 153 -7.03 -19.57 -7.32
N PRO A 154 -6.77 -20.66 -8.06
CA PRO A 154 -7.41 -20.94 -9.35
C PRO A 154 -8.93 -20.80 -9.34
N LEU A 155 -9.60 -21.54 -8.46
CA LEU A 155 -11.03 -21.52 -8.25
C LEU A 155 -11.40 -20.57 -7.09
N PRO A 156 -12.59 -19.96 -7.11
CA PRO A 156 -13.11 -19.22 -5.97
C PRO A 156 -13.21 -20.10 -4.72
N GLN A 157 -12.95 -19.54 -3.56
CA GLN A 157 -13.22 -20.19 -2.27
C GLN A 157 -13.44 -19.16 -1.15
N PRO A 158 -14.39 -19.39 -0.22
CA PRO A 158 -14.74 -18.41 0.80
C PRO A 158 -13.65 -18.19 1.86
N GLY A 159 -12.68 -19.12 1.96
CA GLY A 159 -11.73 -19.21 3.06
C GLY A 159 -12.32 -19.92 4.29
N ASN A 160 -11.70 -19.74 5.46
CA ASN A 160 -12.22 -20.29 6.72
C ASN A 160 -13.36 -19.40 7.29
N PRO A 161 -14.22 -19.92 8.19
CA PRO A 161 -15.34 -19.17 8.78
C PRO A 161 -14.94 -17.89 9.52
N LYS A 162 -15.86 -16.92 9.60
CA LYS A 162 -15.70 -15.69 10.40
C LYS A 162 -16.12 -15.92 11.87
N PRO A 163 -15.59 -15.16 12.85
CA PRO A 163 -14.50 -14.18 12.73
C PRO A 163 -13.13 -14.85 12.52
N ARG A 164 -12.28 -14.19 11.74
CA ARG A 164 -11.01 -14.74 11.23
C ARG A 164 -9.85 -13.75 11.11
N MET A 165 -10.04 -12.51 11.54
CA MET A 165 -9.00 -11.49 11.63
C MET A 165 -9.24 -10.71 12.93
N PHE A 166 -8.21 -10.61 13.76
CA PHE A 166 -8.31 -10.11 15.13
C PHE A 166 -7.23 -9.05 15.33
N ARG A 167 -7.63 -7.84 15.72
CA ARG A 167 -6.68 -6.77 16.09
C ARG A 167 -6.15 -7.07 17.49
N LEU A 168 -4.84 -7.03 17.66
CA LEU A 168 -4.15 -7.00 18.95
C LEU A 168 -3.59 -5.57 19.07
N VAL A 169 -4.43 -4.66 19.55
CA VAL A 169 -4.19 -3.20 19.46
C VAL A 169 -3.04 -2.80 20.37
N GLU A 170 -2.99 -3.41 21.55
CA GLU A 170 -1.95 -3.29 22.57
C GLU A 170 -0.58 -3.71 22.02
N ASP A 171 -0.55 -4.71 21.14
CA ASP A 171 0.64 -5.31 20.56
C ASP A 171 0.99 -4.76 19.16
N GLN A 172 0.24 -3.75 18.67
CA GLN A 172 0.27 -3.27 17.27
C GLN A 172 0.25 -4.40 16.22
N SER A 173 -0.46 -5.48 16.54
CA SER A 173 -0.40 -6.77 15.86
C SER A 173 -1.77 -7.22 15.36
N VAL A 174 -1.78 -8.25 14.50
CA VAL A 174 -3.00 -8.90 14.01
C VAL A 174 -2.78 -10.41 13.95
N ILE A 175 -3.73 -11.19 14.46
CA ILE A 175 -3.84 -12.62 14.20
C ILE A 175 -4.90 -12.83 13.11
N ASN A 176 -4.61 -13.66 12.10
CA ASN A 176 -5.58 -14.01 11.08
C ASN A 176 -5.59 -15.51 10.74
N ARG A 177 -6.77 -16.05 10.43
CA ARG A 177 -6.99 -17.43 9.97
C ARG A 177 -7.69 -17.52 8.61
N TYR A 178 -7.44 -16.58 7.70
CA TYR A 178 -8.18 -16.41 6.44
C TYR A 178 -8.35 -17.68 5.58
N GLY A 179 -7.32 -18.52 5.46
CA GLY A 179 -7.36 -19.76 4.66
C GLY A 179 -7.54 -19.52 3.15
N PHE A 180 -6.82 -18.54 2.60
CA PHE A 180 -6.90 -18.12 1.19
C PHE A 180 -8.35 -17.88 0.70
N ASN A 181 -9.10 -16.99 1.36
CA ASN A 181 -10.32 -16.43 0.74
C ASN A 181 -9.96 -15.75 -0.59
N SER A 182 -10.68 -16.12 -1.65
CA SER A 182 -10.32 -15.89 -3.05
C SER A 182 -11.57 -15.85 -3.93
N LEU A 183 -11.67 -14.90 -4.86
CA LEU A 183 -12.69 -14.87 -5.91
C LEU A 183 -12.28 -15.67 -7.17
N GLY A 184 -11.16 -16.39 -7.12
CA GLY A 184 -10.65 -17.16 -8.25
C GLY A 184 -9.73 -16.36 -9.17
N HIS A 185 -9.00 -17.07 -10.04
CA HIS A 185 -8.11 -16.45 -11.03
C HIS A 185 -8.88 -15.57 -12.03
N ALA A 186 -10.09 -15.97 -12.42
CA ALA A 186 -10.88 -15.26 -13.42
C ALA A 186 -11.24 -13.82 -13.00
N THR A 187 -11.71 -13.62 -11.76
CA THR A 187 -12.06 -12.28 -11.26
C THR A 187 -10.84 -11.38 -11.11
N ALA A 188 -9.74 -11.91 -10.55
CA ALA A 188 -8.51 -11.14 -10.42
C ALA A 188 -7.90 -10.79 -11.80
N LEU A 189 -7.96 -11.69 -12.77
CA LEU A 189 -7.55 -11.41 -14.15
C LEU A 189 -8.44 -10.34 -14.79
N SER A 190 -9.77 -10.40 -14.60
CA SER A 190 -10.70 -9.39 -15.16
C SER A 190 -10.32 -7.99 -14.70
N HIS A 191 -10.15 -7.75 -13.40
CA HIS A 191 -9.78 -6.42 -12.89
C HIS A 191 -8.41 -5.94 -13.40
N ILE A 192 -7.46 -6.86 -13.61
CA ILE A 192 -6.16 -6.54 -14.23
C ILE A 192 -6.33 -6.17 -15.71
N GLN A 193 -7.20 -6.87 -16.44
CA GLN A 193 -7.50 -6.57 -17.84
C GLN A 193 -8.24 -5.22 -17.97
N ASP A 194 -9.28 -4.98 -17.17
CA ASP A 194 -10.02 -3.71 -17.07
C ASP A 194 -9.06 -2.51 -16.87
N ARG A 195 -8.04 -2.71 -16.03
CA ARG A 195 -6.98 -1.73 -15.74
C ARG A 195 -6.07 -1.49 -16.94
N VAL A 196 -5.59 -2.54 -17.62
CA VAL A 196 -4.75 -2.42 -18.83
C VAL A 196 -5.53 -1.80 -19.98
N ASP A 197 -6.81 -2.15 -20.15
CA ASP A 197 -7.75 -1.51 -21.08
C ASP A 197 -7.92 -0.02 -20.78
N SER A 198 -7.99 0.38 -19.50
CA SER A 198 -8.09 1.79 -19.12
C SER A 198 -6.80 2.58 -19.36
N PHE A 199 -5.64 1.95 -19.20
CA PHE A 199 -4.35 2.53 -19.58
C PHE A 199 -4.22 2.65 -21.11
N TYR A 200 -4.67 1.63 -21.87
CA TYR A 200 -4.72 1.69 -23.35
C TYR A 200 -5.61 2.83 -23.85
N ARG A 201 -6.81 3.02 -23.28
CA ARG A 201 -7.72 4.14 -23.63
C ARG A 201 -7.09 5.53 -23.43
N THR A 202 -6.08 5.66 -22.57
CA THR A 202 -5.39 6.93 -22.27
C THR A 202 -4.02 7.05 -22.93
N HIS A 203 -3.38 5.94 -23.28
CA HIS A 203 -2.03 5.88 -23.86
C HIS A 203 -1.96 4.96 -25.10
N PRO A 204 -2.83 5.13 -26.11
CA PRO A 204 -2.98 4.16 -27.20
C PRO A 204 -1.71 3.99 -28.05
N SER A 205 -0.87 5.02 -28.13
CA SER A 205 0.43 4.99 -28.83
C SER A 205 1.46 4.04 -28.21
N MET A 206 1.26 3.58 -26.96
CA MET A 206 2.17 2.64 -26.30
C MET A 206 1.90 1.17 -26.65
N PHE A 207 0.82 0.86 -27.36
CA PHE A 207 0.34 -0.50 -27.60
C PHE A 207 0.52 -0.94 -29.07
N PRO A 208 1.69 -1.48 -29.45
CA PRO A 208 1.88 -2.06 -30.78
C PRO A 208 0.98 -3.30 -30.99
N PRO A 209 0.75 -3.75 -32.25
CA PRO A 209 -0.12 -4.88 -32.57
C PRO A 209 0.17 -6.19 -31.82
N SER A 210 1.40 -6.42 -31.35
CA SER A 210 1.76 -7.59 -30.53
C SER A 210 1.02 -7.64 -29.19
N CYS A 211 0.50 -6.51 -28.68
CA CYS A 211 -0.32 -6.46 -27.47
C CYS A 211 -1.71 -7.09 -27.69
N PHE A 212 -2.12 -7.38 -28.93
CA PHE A 212 -3.44 -7.88 -29.30
C PHE A 212 -3.39 -9.30 -29.90
N PRO A 213 -2.88 -10.33 -29.18
CA PRO A 213 -2.67 -11.68 -29.73
C PRO A 213 -3.97 -12.42 -30.10
N LYS A 214 -5.15 -11.92 -29.69
CA LYS A 214 -6.47 -12.41 -30.11
C LYS A 214 -7.19 -11.45 -31.07
N GLY A 215 -6.44 -10.52 -31.68
CA GLY A 215 -6.94 -9.50 -32.60
C GLY A 215 -7.39 -8.20 -31.91
N PRO A 216 -7.61 -7.11 -32.68
CA PRO A 216 -7.79 -5.75 -32.12
C PRO A 216 -9.03 -5.53 -31.25
N ALA A 217 -10.00 -6.46 -31.28
CA ALA A 217 -11.22 -6.40 -30.47
C ALA A 217 -11.08 -7.14 -29.12
N SER A 218 -9.87 -7.51 -28.72
CA SER A 218 -9.58 -8.18 -27.44
C SER A 218 -8.83 -7.26 -26.47
N SER A 219 -9.05 -7.43 -25.16
CA SER A 219 -8.31 -6.72 -24.12
C SER A 219 -6.80 -6.86 -24.32
N PRO A 220 -6.03 -5.76 -24.38
CA PRO A 220 -4.61 -5.81 -24.66
C PRO A 220 -3.81 -6.43 -23.52
N LEU A 221 -2.65 -6.99 -23.88
CA LEU A 221 -1.56 -7.26 -22.95
C LEU A 221 -0.84 -5.95 -22.59
N PRO A 222 -0.19 -5.85 -21.41
CA PRO A 222 0.56 -4.66 -21.00
C PRO A 222 1.61 -4.25 -22.04
N PRO A 223 1.87 -2.94 -22.23
CA PRO A 223 2.75 -2.48 -23.30
C PRO A 223 4.22 -2.87 -23.06
N PRO A 224 5.01 -3.11 -24.13
CA PRO A 224 6.42 -3.47 -24.01
C PRO A 224 7.25 -2.33 -23.39
N GLY A 225 8.32 -2.69 -22.69
CA GLY A 225 9.26 -1.73 -22.07
C GLY A 225 8.74 -1.03 -20.81
N LEU A 226 7.48 -1.25 -20.43
CA LEU A 226 6.89 -0.77 -19.18
C LEU A 226 6.70 -1.95 -18.21
N PRO A 227 6.98 -1.79 -16.90
CA PRO A 227 6.64 -2.81 -15.91
C PRO A 227 5.12 -3.07 -15.87
N ARG A 228 4.70 -4.22 -15.38
CA ARG A 228 3.27 -4.59 -15.28
C ARG A 228 2.51 -3.79 -14.21
N SER A 229 3.24 -3.09 -13.35
CA SER A 229 2.72 -1.95 -12.58
C SER A 229 2.13 -0.82 -13.43
N LEU A 230 2.39 -0.78 -14.74
CA LEU A 230 2.08 0.33 -15.67
C LEU A 230 2.66 1.70 -15.26
N ILE A 231 3.62 1.73 -14.32
CA ILE A 231 4.24 2.94 -13.80
C ILE A 231 5.76 2.76 -13.80
N PRO A 232 6.54 3.65 -14.46
CA PRO A 232 8.00 3.57 -14.46
C PRO A 232 8.57 3.54 -13.04
N GLY A 233 9.56 2.67 -12.80
CA GLY A 233 10.22 2.54 -11.50
C GLY A 233 9.37 1.89 -10.40
N ARG A 234 8.25 1.22 -10.73
CA ARG A 234 7.43 0.45 -9.78
C ARG A 234 7.15 -0.97 -10.31
N LEU A 235 6.94 -1.95 -9.43
CA LEU A 235 6.71 -3.35 -9.81
C LEU A 235 5.41 -3.93 -9.22
N LEU A 236 4.71 -4.74 -10.02
CA LEU A 236 3.52 -5.50 -9.63
C LEU A 236 3.85 -6.98 -9.38
N GLY A 237 3.70 -7.40 -8.12
CA GLY A 237 3.76 -8.79 -7.70
C GLY A 237 2.38 -9.43 -7.66
N ILE A 238 2.23 -10.64 -8.19
CA ILE A 238 1.00 -11.44 -8.11
C ILE A 238 1.28 -12.70 -7.30
N ASN A 239 0.70 -12.78 -6.11
CA ASN A 239 0.89 -13.91 -5.20
C ASN A 239 -0.09 -15.05 -5.50
N LEU A 240 0.45 -16.23 -5.72
CA LEU A 240 -0.25 -17.46 -6.08
C LEU A 240 -0.39 -18.36 -4.85
N GLY A 241 -1.62 -18.83 -4.61
CA GLY A 241 -1.96 -19.78 -3.56
C GLY A 241 -2.69 -21.00 -4.10
N LYS A 242 -2.62 -22.11 -3.34
CA LYS A 242 -3.29 -23.36 -3.66
C LYS A 242 -4.75 -23.38 -3.15
N ASN A 243 -5.69 -23.92 -3.94
CA ASN A 243 -7.05 -24.17 -3.48
C ASN A 243 -7.06 -25.25 -2.38
N LYS A 244 -7.98 -25.12 -1.41
CA LYS A 244 -8.11 -26.05 -0.27
C LYS A 244 -8.54 -27.47 -0.68
N VAL A 245 -9.17 -27.60 -1.85
CA VAL A 245 -9.67 -28.88 -2.41
C VAL A 245 -8.65 -29.59 -3.32
N SER A 246 -7.60 -28.91 -3.74
CA SER A 246 -6.58 -29.48 -4.63
C SER A 246 -5.65 -30.43 -3.87
N ALA A 247 -5.36 -31.61 -4.43
CA ALA A 247 -4.47 -32.61 -3.83
C ALA A 247 -3.13 -32.01 -3.38
N ALA A 248 -2.68 -32.34 -2.17
CA ALA A 248 -1.62 -31.61 -1.46
C ALA A 248 -0.24 -31.67 -2.15
N ASP A 249 -0.01 -32.73 -2.91
CA ASP A 249 1.16 -33.03 -3.74
C ASP A 249 1.08 -32.43 -5.16
N SER A 250 -0.08 -31.95 -5.61
CA SER A 250 -0.24 -31.37 -6.95
C SER A 250 0.32 -29.95 -7.06
N ASP A 251 1.12 -29.71 -8.10
CA ASP A 251 1.67 -28.40 -8.47
C ASP A 251 0.75 -27.57 -9.39
N GLU A 252 -0.35 -28.14 -9.89
CA GLU A 252 -1.11 -27.56 -11.01
C GLU A 252 -1.75 -26.21 -10.70
N ASP A 253 -2.18 -25.96 -9.45
CA ASP A 253 -2.70 -24.66 -9.03
C ASP A 253 -1.70 -23.52 -9.30
N TYR A 254 -0.42 -23.76 -9.01
CA TYR A 254 0.65 -22.79 -9.24
C TYR A 254 0.97 -22.67 -10.72
N LYS A 255 1.04 -23.79 -11.47
CA LYS A 255 1.26 -23.79 -12.92
C LYS A 255 0.16 -23.01 -13.65
N LEU A 256 -1.10 -23.22 -13.28
CA LEU A 256 -2.23 -22.47 -13.80
C LEU A 256 -2.12 -20.98 -13.46
N GLY A 257 -1.66 -20.63 -12.26
CA GLY A 257 -1.35 -19.23 -11.90
C GLY A 257 -0.24 -18.62 -12.77
N VAL A 258 0.82 -19.36 -13.08
CA VAL A 258 1.87 -18.94 -14.03
C VAL A 258 1.28 -18.68 -15.42
N ARG A 259 0.43 -19.58 -15.94
CA ARG A 259 -0.24 -19.40 -17.24
C ARG A 259 -1.21 -18.21 -17.26
N THR A 260 -2.02 -18.03 -16.21
CA THR A 260 -3.01 -16.94 -16.13
C THR A 260 -2.34 -15.58 -16.01
N PHE A 261 -1.39 -15.42 -15.09
CA PHE A 261 -0.87 -14.12 -14.69
C PHE A 261 0.50 -13.78 -15.29
N GLY A 262 1.14 -14.72 -15.98
CA GLY A 262 2.47 -14.52 -16.58
C GLY A 262 2.62 -13.27 -17.45
N PRO A 263 1.67 -12.94 -18.36
CA PRO A 263 1.71 -11.72 -19.15
C PRO A 263 1.49 -10.42 -18.34
N TYR A 264 1.02 -10.52 -17.09
CA TYR A 264 0.51 -9.40 -16.28
C TYR A 264 1.23 -9.20 -14.94
N ALA A 265 2.27 -9.97 -14.64
CA ALA A 265 3.09 -9.83 -13.45
C ALA A 265 4.52 -9.40 -13.80
N ASP A 266 5.12 -8.52 -13.00
CA ASP A 266 6.58 -8.40 -12.97
C ASP A 266 7.18 -9.57 -12.15
N VAL A 267 6.46 -9.99 -11.11
CA VAL A 267 6.86 -11.07 -10.19
C VAL A 267 5.67 -11.98 -9.86
N LEU A 268 5.82 -13.28 -10.05
CA LEU A 268 4.91 -14.31 -9.55
C LEU A 268 5.44 -14.87 -8.23
N VAL A 269 4.66 -14.75 -7.15
CA VAL A 269 5.07 -15.12 -5.79
C VAL A 269 4.39 -16.42 -5.34
N ILE A 270 5.18 -17.48 -5.16
CA ILE A 270 4.74 -18.82 -4.77
C ILE A 270 4.61 -18.90 -3.25
N ASN A 271 3.38 -18.90 -2.73
CA ASN A 271 3.13 -18.91 -1.29
C ASN A 271 2.95 -20.33 -0.74
N VAL A 272 4.01 -20.84 -0.11
CA VAL A 272 4.05 -22.14 0.59
C VAL A 272 3.91 -22.02 2.11
N SER A 273 3.63 -20.82 2.64
CA SER A 273 3.90 -20.46 4.04
C SER A 273 2.68 -20.05 4.87
N SER A 274 1.49 -20.00 4.28
CA SER A 274 0.23 -19.79 5.00
C SER A 274 0.06 -20.84 6.12
N PRO A 275 -0.04 -20.43 7.40
CA PRO A 275 -0.40 -21.37 8.49
C PRO A 275 -1.89 -21.76 8.44
N ASN A 276 -2.68 -21.05 7.63
CA ASN A 276 -4.14 -21.13 7.62
C ASN A 276 -4.70 -22.10 6.57
N THR A 277 -3.80 -22.76 5.82
CA THR A 277 -4.07 -23.73 4.78
C THR A 277 -3.45 -25.06 5.23
N PRO A 278 -4.22 -26.06 5.68
CA PRO A 278 -3.69 -27.28 6.28
C PRO A 278 -2.64 -27.98 5.40
N GLY A 279 -1.55 -28.42 6.01
CA GLY A 279 -0.44 -29.10 5.33
C GLY A 279 0.48 -28.20 4.47
N LEU A 280 0.07 -27.00 4.06
CA LEU A 280 0.81 -26.19 3.08
C LEU A 280 2.27 -25.93 3.48
N ARG A 281 2.52 -25.62 4.76
CA ARG A 281 3.87 -25.38 5.30
C ARG A 281 4.81 -26.58 5.19
N LYS A 282 4.29 -27.81 5.08
CA LYS A 282 5.10 -29.02 4.86
C LYS A 282 5.77 -29.03 3.48
N LEU A 283 5.27 -28.23 2.53
CA LEU A 283 5.91 -28.05 1.22
C LEU A 283 7.26 -27.31 1.29
N GLN A 284 7.67 -26.79 2.46
CA GLN A 284 8.93 -26.06 2.63
C GLN A 284 10.13 -26.96 2.99
N GLY A 285 9.90 -28.19 3.44
CA GLY A 285 10.96 -29.11 3.89
C GLY A 285 11.36 -30.12 2.82
N GLY A 286 12.65 -30.48 2.80
CA GLY A 286 13.23 -31.48 1.90
C GLY A 286 13.04 -31.20 0.41
N ASP A 287 13.13 -32.26 -0.39
CA ASP A 287 13.11 -32.17 -1.86
C ASP A 287 11.78 -31.65 -2.42
N ARG A 288 10.69 -31.71 -1.66
CA ARG A 288 9.35 -31.33 -2.14
C ARG A 288 9.28 -29.85 -2.52
N LEU A 289 10.01 -28.97 -1.81
CA LEU A 289 10.11 -27.56 -2.21
C LEU A 289 10.88 -27.42 -3.52
N GLY A 290 12.02 -28.10 -3.66
CA GLY A 290 12.84 -28.09 -4.86
C GLY A 290 12.09 -28.57 -6.10
N GLN A 291 11.30 -29.65 -5.95
CA GLN A 291 10.40 -30.16 -6.99
C GLN A 291 9.37 -29.12 -7.42
N LEU A 292 8.57 -28.59 -6.49
CA LEU A 292 7.53 -27.59 -6.78
C LEU A 292 8.12 -26.35 -7.48
N LEU A 293 9.21 -25.79 -6.96
CA LEU A 293 9.82 -24.61 -7.55
C LEU A 293 10.42 -24.90 -8.94
N THR A 294 10.98 -26.09 -9.16
CA THR A 294 11.47 -26.52 -10.49
C THR A 294 10.33 -26.68 -11.49
N THR A 295 9.20 -27.25 -11.07
CA THR A 295 7.97 -27.34 -11.88
C THR A 295 7.48 -25.96 -12.30
N VAL A 296 7.41 -25.02 -11.35
CA VAL A 296 6.93 -23.64 -11.58
C VAL A 296 7.89 -22.85 -12.47
N VAL A 297 9.21 -22.94 -12.27
CA VAL A 297 10.20 -22.26 -13.12
C VAL A 297 10.17 -22.81 -14.54
N LYS A 298 10.04 -24.13 -14.72
CA LYS A 298 9.86 -24.75 -16.05
C LYS A 298 8.59 -24.26 -16.74
N GLU A 299 7.47 -24.14 -16.02
CA GLU A 299 6.23 -23.57 -16.56
C GLU A 299 6.42 -22.09 -16.97
N ARG A 300 7.10 -21.29 -16.13
CA ARG A 300 7.40 -19.88 -16.43
C ARG A 300 8.29 -19.75 -17.67
N ASP A 301 9.35 -20.55 -17.77
CA ASP A 301 10.27 -20.53 -18.90
C ASP A 301 9.58 -20.97 -20.21
N SER A 302 8.54 -21.82 -20.13
CA SER A 302 7.72 -22.22 -21.27
C SER A 302 6.76 -21.14 -21.78
N LEU A 303 6.54 -20.05 -21.03
CA LEU A 303 5.70 -18.94 -21.47
C LEU A 303 6.29 -18.24 -22.69
N VAL A 304 5.45 -18.07 -23.71
CA VAL A 304 5.65 -17.15 -24.84
C VAL A 304 5.01 -15.81 -24.45
N THR A 305 5.82 -14.77 -24.28
CA THR A 305 5.34 -13.40 -24.00
C THR A 305 5.52 -12.51 -25.22
N HIS A 306 4.57 -11.60 -25.43
CA HIS A 306 4.45 -10.75 -26.63
C HIS A 306 5.54 -9.69 -26.78
N ASP A 307 6.31 -9.46 -25.70
CA ASP A 307 7.43 -8.53 -25.60
C ASP A 307 8.75 -9.21 -25.19
N GLY A 308 8.77 -10.54 -25.10
CA GLY A 308 9.91 -11.33 -24.64
C GLY A 308 10.23 -11.25 -23.14
N VAL A 309 9.52 -10.41 -22.37
CA VAL A 309 9.74 -10.25 -20.93
C VAL A 309 8.92 -11.30 -20.18
N ARG A 310 9.60 -12.21 -19.48
CA ARG A 310 8.98 -13.21 -18.60
C ARG A 310 8.99 -12.73 -17.14
N PRO A 311 7.95 -13.04 -16.34
CA PRO A 311 7.91 -12.66 -14.93
C PRO A 311 8.98 -13.39 -14.12
N LYS A 312 9.43 -12.76 -13.03
CA LYS A 312 10.27 -13.45 -12.03
C LYS A 312 9.45 -14.45 -11.22
N VAL A 313 10.04 -15.58 -10.84
CA VAL A 313 9.43 -16.53 -9.89
C VAL A 313 10.10 -16.37 -8.54
N VAL A 314 9.32 -16.12 -7.49
CA VAL A 314 9.82 -15.83 -6.14
C VAL A 314 9.07 -16.70 -5.13
N VAL A 315 9.76 -17.26 -4.14
CA VAL A 315 9.11 -18.06 -3.07
C VAL A 315 8.87 -17.25 -1.80
N LYS A 316 7.70 -17.39 -1.16
CA LYS A 316 7.37 -16.70 0.11
C LYS A 316 7.26 -17.71 1.25
N ILE A 317 8.18 -17.61 2.21
CA ILE A 317 8.42 -18.62 3.26
C ILE A 317 7.94 -18.17 4.65
N ALA A 318 7.84 -19.12 5.58
CA ALA A 318 7.50 -18.86 6.98
C ALA A 318 8.68 -18.27 7.78
N PRO A 319 8.43 -17.55 8.89
CA PRO A 319 9.46 -17.17 9.87
C PRO A 319 9.82 -18.33 10.81
N ASP A 320 8.90 -19.30 10.94
CA ASP A 320 8.94 -20.40 11.89
C ASP A 320 9.77 -21.56 11.33
N LEU A 321 11.08 -21.33 11.10
CA LEU A 321 11.99 -22.31 10.50
C LEU A 321 13.22 -22.57 11.39
N GLY A 322 13.58 -23.85 11.52
CA GLY A 322 14.85 -24.33 12.05
C GLY A 322 16.01 -24.15 11.07
N THR A 323 17.25 -24.35 11.54
CA THR A 323 18.45 -24.16 10.70
C THR A 323 18.45 -25.08 9.48
N GLU A 324 18.11 -26.36 9.66
CA GLU A 324 18.05 -27.37 8.59
C GLU A 324 16.98 -27.03 7.54
N GLU A 325 15.81 -26.53 7.96
CA GLU A 325 14.76 -26.08 7.04
C GLU A 325 15.19 -24.84 6.24
N ILE A 326 16.00 -23.96 6.82
CA ILE A 326 16.59 -22.80 6.12
C ILE A 326 17.66 -23.26 5.10
N ASP A 327 18.42 -24.31 5.42
CA ASP A 327 19.37 -24.94 4.49
C ASP A 327 18.67 -25.67 3.34
N ASP A 328 17.57 -26.39 3.61
CA ASP A 328 16.70 -26.98 2.59
C ASP A 328 16.08 -25.92 1.68
N VAL A 329 15.52 -24.84 2.24
CA VAL A 329 14.98 -23.70 1.47
C VAL A 329 16.06 -23.08 0.59
N ALA A 330 17.28 -22.88 1.11
CA ALA A 330 18.38 -22.35 0.32
C ALA A 330 18.83 -23.32 -0.79
N ARG A 331 18.83 -24.63 -0.53
CA ARG A 331 19.15 -25.67 -1.53
C ARG A 331 18.12 -25.67 -2.66
N ALA A 332 16.83 -25.68 -2.31
CA ALA A 332 15.71 -25.65 -3.24
C ALA A 332 15.74 -24.39 -4.13
N ILE A 333 15.97 -23.21 -3.55
CA ILE A 333 16.14 -21.95 -4.31
C ILE A 333 17.27 -22.06 -5.34
N LYS A 334 18.46 -22.53 -4.92
CA LYS A 334 19.63 -22.66 -5.80
C LYS A 334 19.43 -23.70 -6.91
N GLN A 335 18.79 -24.83 -6.62
CA GLN A 335 18.55 -25.92 -7.59
C GLN A 335 17.48 -25.55 -8.63
N SER A 336 16.35 -24.99 -8.17
CA SER A 336 15.21 -24.64 -9.03
C SER A 336 15.42 -23.37 -9.86
N LYS A 337 16.41 -22.53 -9.50
CA LYS A 337 16.70 -21.23 -10.14
C LYS A 337 15.55 -20.23 -10.07
N VAL A 338 14.79 -20.22 -8.98
CA VAL A 338 13.86 -19.10 -8.69
C VAL A 338 14.63 -17.79 -8.50
N ASP A 339 14.04 -16.69 -8.98
CA ASP A 339 14.66 -15.37 -9.04
C ASP A 339 14.86 -14.71 -7.67
N GLY A 340 14.22 -15.20 -6.59
CA GLY A 340 14.41 -14.68 -5.23
C GLY A 340 13.46 -15.24 -4.18
N VAL A 341 13.47 -14.62 -2.99
CA VAL A 341 12.70 -15.07 -1.81
C VAL A 341 12.13 -13.92 -0.99
N ILE A 342 10.93 -14.10 -0.42
CA ILE A 342 10.30 -13.15 0.52
C ILE A 342 10.25 -13.76 1.92
N VAL A 343 10.81 -13.04 2.88
CA VAL A 343 11.05 -13.47 4.26
C VAL A 343 10.45 -12.43 5.21
N SER A 344 9.24 -12.62 5.73
CA SER A 344 8.45 -13.86 5.75
C SER A 344 6.94 -13.62 5.70
N ASN A 345 6.19 -14.73 5.76
CA ASN A 345 4.79 -14.77 6.17
C ASN A 345 4.65 -14.52 7.69
N THR A 346 3.43 -14.66 8.18
CA THR A 346 3.03 -14.66 9.59
C THR A 346 3.66 -15.79 10.43
N THR A 347 3.76 -15.59 11.75
CA THR A 347 4.24 -16.61 12.71
C THR A 347 3.09 -17.39 13.37
N ILE A 348 3.29 -18.67 13.68
CA ILE A 348 2.40 -19.41 14.59
C ILE A 348 2.75 -19.24 16.08
N SER A 349 3.94 -18.69 16.38
CA SER A 349 4.39 -18.44 17.75
C SER A 349 3.49 -17.45 18.48
N ARG A 350 3.49 -17.53 19.81
CA ARG A 350 2.79 -16.60 20.72
C ARG A 350 3.74 -16.23 21.86
N PRO A 351 4.53 -15.15 21.73
CA PRO A 351 5.39 -14.70 22.82
C PRO A 351 4.57 -14.31 24.05
N ASP A 352 5.01 -14.69 25.24
CA ASP A 352 4.24 -14.49 26.48
C ASP A 352 3.95 -13.02 26.78
N TYR A 353 4.87 -12.13 26.35
CA TYR A 353 4.77 -10.68 26.48
C TYR A 353 3.63 -10.02 25.70
N LEU A 354 2.93 -10.75 24.81
CA LEU A 354 1.74 -10.23 24.14
C LEU A 354 0.70 -9.82 25.19
N GLN A 355 0.13 -8.62 25.08
CA GLN A 355 -0.81 -8.06 26.06
C GLN A 355 -2.26 -8.35 25.70
N SER A 356 -2.60 -8.35 24.40
CA SER A 356 -4.00 -8.39 23.96
C SER A 356 -4.71 -9.70 24.32
N ALA A 357 -5.97 -9.61 24.75
CA ALA A 357 -6.81 -10.78 25.03
C ALA A 357 -6.92 -11.72 23.80
N ASN A 358 -6.87 -11.15 22.60
CA ASN A 358 -6.90 -11.87 21.33
C ASN A 358 -5.65 -12.75 21.08
N LYS A 359 -4.60 -12.72 21.93
CA LYS A 359 -3.38 -13.54 21.74
C LYS A 359 -3.63 -15.05 21.67
N LYS A 360 -4.73 -15.52 22.27
CA LYS A 360 -5.16 -16.93 22.25
C LYS A 360 -5.78 -17.38 20.90
N GLU A 361 -6.05 -16.47 19.98
CA GLU A 361 -6.73 -16.80 18.73
C GLU A 361 -5.87 -17.67 17.79
N ILE A 362 -6.52 -18.66 17.16
CA ILE A 362 -5.89 -19.56 16.20
C ILE A 362 -5.62 -18.79 14.88
N GLY A 363 -4.40 -18.90 14.37
CA GLY A 363 -4.01 -18.32 13.08
C GLY A 363 -2.57 -17.84 13.04
N GLY A 364 -2.19 -17.18 11.95
CA GLY A 364 -0.91 -16.49 11.80
C GLY A 364 -0.92 -15.12 12.47
N LEU A 365 0.03 -14.89 13.39
CA LEU A 365 0.35 -13.61 14.00
C LEU A 365 1.23 -12.77 13.05
N SER A 366 0.92 -11.47 12.98
CA SER A 366 1.62 -10.45 12.22
C SER A 366 1.77 -9.19 13.07
N GLY A 367 2.78 -8.37 12.80
CA GLY A 367 3.09 -7.16 13.56
C GLY A 367 4.54 -7.16 14.05
N PRO A 368 4.92 -6.23 14.94
CA PRO A 368 6.26 -6.15 15.51
C PRO A 368 6.85 -7.48 16.03
N PRO A 369 6.09 -8.40 16.67
CA PRO A 369 6.60 -9.69 17.12
C PRO A 369 7.21 -10.59 16.03
N VAL A 370 6.92 -10.35 14.74
CA VAL A 370 7.49 -11.13 13.63
C VAL A 370 8.88 -10.64 13.23
N LYS A 371 9.21 -9.35 13.44
CA LYS A 371 10.48 -8.72 13.03
C LYS A 371 11.73 -9.52 13.43
N PRO A 372 11.93 -9.96 14.70
CA PRO A 372 13.13 -10.71 15.07
C PRO A 372 13.24 -12.08 14.38
N LEU A 373 12.12 -12.77 14.14
CA LEU A 373 12.09 -14.05 13.45
C LEU A 373 12.41 -13.87 11.95
N ALA A 374 11.78 -12.88 11.31
CA ALA A 374 12.04 -12.54 9.91
C ALA A 374 13.51 -12.12 9.70
N LEU A 375 14.07 -11.25 10.55
CA LEU A 375 15.50 -10.85 10.48
C LEU A 375 16.46 -12.03 10.70
N LYS A 376 16.13 -12.98 11.59
CA LYS A 376 16.92 -14.24 11.74
C LYS A 376 16.97 -15.01 10.43
N VAL A 377 15.81 -15.24 9.79
CA VAL A 377 15.74 -16.01 8.54
C VAL A 377 16.36 -15.24 7.36
N VAL A 378 16.23 -13.91 7.29
CA VAL A 378 16.90 -13.08 6.27
C VAL A 378 18.42 -13.24 6.35
N ARG A 379 19.02 -13.05 7.53
CA ARG A 379 20.47 -13.20 7.73
C ARG A 379 20.94 -14.63 7.44
N ALA A 380 20.20 -15.63 7.92
CA ALA A 380 20.54 -17.03 7.73
C ALA A 380 20.49 -17.46 6.24
N LEU A 381 19.51 -16.99 5.47
CA LEU A 381 19.45 -17.19 4.02
C LEU A 381 20.49 -16.35 3.27
N ARG A 382 20.82 -15.14 3.76
CA ARG A 382 21.80 -14.26 3.11
C ARG A 382 23.17 -14.92 2.99
N ALA A 383 23.58 -15.69 4.01
CA ALA A 383 24.80 -16.51 4.02
C ALA A 383 24.74 -17.74 3.10
N ARG A 384 23.55 -18.24 2.76
CA ARG A 384 23.37 -19.51 2.03
C ARG A 384 23.08 -19.32 0.54
N LEU A 385 22.68 -18.12 0.12
CA LEU A 385 22.26 -17.80 -1.24
C LEU A 385 23.29 -16.90 -1.98
N PRO A 386 23.39 -16.99 -3.32
CA PRO A 386 24.17 -16.06 -4.14
C PRO A 386 23.83 -14.60 -3.84
N VAL A 387 24.83 -13.72 -3.83
CA VAL A 387 24.68 -12.34 -3.32
C VAL A 387 23.78 -11.47 -4.24
N GLU A 388 23.68 -11.91 -5.49
CA GLU A 388 22.81 -11.44 -6.54
C GLU A 388 21.32 -11.71 -6.20
N THR A 389 21.01 -12.89 -5.64
CA THR A 389 19.64 -13.33 -5.30
C THR A 389 18.98 -12.32 -4.35
N PRO A 390 17.92 -11.60 -4.78
CA PRO A 390 17.20 -10.66 -3.95
C PRO A 390 16.42 -11.38 -2.84
N ILE A 391 16.49 -10.80 -1.65
CA ILE A 391 15.66 -11.15 -0.51
C ILE A 391 14.75 -9.94 -0.25
N ILE A 392 13.44 -10.15 -0.08
CA ILE A 392 12.50 -9.10 0.34
C ILE A 392 12.15 -9.34 1.82
N GLY A 393 12.42 -8.35 2.67
CA GLY A 393 12.08 -8.39 4.10
C GLY A 393 10.60 -8.12 4.33
N CYS A 394 9.92 -8.90 5.16
CA CYS A 394 8.50 -8.77 5.44
C CYS A 394 8.17 -9.22 6.87
N GLY A 395 7.60 -8.32 7.68
CA GLY A 395 7.17 -8.63 9.05
C GLY A 395 7.66 -7.60 10.07
N GLY A 396 6.72 -6.95 10.76
CA GLY A 396 7.00 -6.03 11.87
C GLY A 396 7.71 -4.72 11.49
N ILE A 397 7.67 -4.32 10.22
CA ILE A 397 8.25 -3.06 9.73
C ILE A 397 7.24 -1.91 9.92
N SER A 398 7.60 -0.90 10.71
CA SER A 398 6.75 0.23 11.09
C SER A 398 7.42 1.61 10.98
N SER A 399 8.72 1.64 10.71
CA SER A 399 9.57 2.83 10.60
C SER A 399 10.66 2.65 9.53
N GLY A 400 11.30 3.75 9.14
CA GLY A 400 12.53 3.73 8.34
C GLY A 400 13.67 2.96 9.02
N SER A 401 13.76 3.03 10.36
CA SER A 401 14.74 2.24 11.13
C SER A 401 14.49 0.73 10.98
N ASP A 402 13.24 0.28 11.06
CA ASP A 402 12.90 -1.13 10.83
C ASP A 402 13.29 -1.57 9.42
N ALA A 403 13.02 -0.74 8.41
CA ALA A 403 13.38 -1.02 7.02
C ALA A 403 14.90 -1.09 6.81
N LEU A 404 15.66 -0.20 7.46
CA LEU A 404 17.12 -0.14 7.40
C LEU A 404 17.78 -1.34 8.08
N GLU A 405 17.19 -1.91 9.14
CA GLU A 405 17.64 -3.18 9.72
C GLU A 405 17.52 -4.35 8.74
N PHE A 406 16.48 -4.38 7.89
CA PHE A 406 16.35 -5.38 6.83
C PHE A 406 17.35 -5.13 5.68
N ALA A 407 17.60 -3.89 5.29
CA ALA A 407 18.65 -3.54 4.32
C ALA A 407 20.04 -3.99 4.82
N ARG A 408 20.41 -3.62 6.05
CA ARG A 408 21.66 -4.02 6.73
C ARG A 408 21.72 -5.53 7.03
N ALA A 409 20.62 -6.27 6.90
CA ALA A 409 20.58 -7.74 6.91
C ALA A 409 20.69 -8.37 5.49
N GLY A 410 20.79 -7.56 4.43
CA GLY A 410 20.99 -7.99 3.04
C GLY A 410 19.70 -8.15 2.22
N ALA A 411 18.58 -7.58 2.64
CA ALA A 411 17.33 -7.55 1.87
C ALA A 411 17.30 -6.37 0.88
N SER A 412 17.02 -6.64 -0.40
CA SER A 412 16.98 -5.62 -1.48
C SER A 412 15.77 -4.68 -1.39
N ALA A 413 14.69 -5.10 -0.74
CA ALA A 413 13.46 -4.33 -0.55
C ALA A 413 12.71 -4.82 0.69
N VAL A 414 11.68 -4.08 1.11
CA VAL A 414 10.86 -4.38 2.29
C VAL A 414 9.36 -4.32 2.01
N GLN A 415 8.58 -5.09 2.76
CA GLN A 415 7.11 -5.15 2.67
C GLN A 415 6.43 -4.95 4.02
N MET A 416 5.34 -4.17 4.02
CA MET A 416 4.49 -3.95 5.18
C MET A 416 3.04 -4.36 4.96
N TYR A 417 2.32 -4.53 6.07
CA TYR A 417 0.87 -4.80 6.12
C TYR A 417 0.31 -4.32 7.45
N THR A 418 0.73 -4.94 8.56
CA THR A 418 0.09 -4.76 9.87
C THR A 418 0.18 -3.32 10.36
N SER A 419 1.38 -2.73 10.27
CA SER A 419 1.65 -1.32 10.56
C SER A 419 0.84 -0.36 9.68
N PHE A 420 0.71 -0.64 8.38
CA PHE A 420 -0.14 0.12 7.46
C PHE A 420 -1.63 0.06 7.87
N GLY A 421 -2.11 -1.10 8.33
CA GLY A 421 -3.44 -1.27 8.93
C GLY A 421 -3.66 -0.58 10.29
N TYR A 422 -2.61 -0.05 10.93
CA TYR A 422 -2.71 0.74 12.17
C TYR A 422 -2.48 2.25 11.93
N ALA A 423 -1.44 2.62 11.16
CA ALA A 423 -1.06 4.00 10.90
C ALA A 423 -1.85 4.66 9.75
N GLY A 424 -2.31 3.86 8.78
CA GLY A 424 -3.07 4.33 7.63
C GLY A 424 -2.21 4.77 6.44
N VAL A 425 -2.88 5.45 5.51
CA VAL A 425 -2.40 5.72 4.13
C VAL A 425 -1.06 6.45 4.01
N GLY A 426 -0.68 7.28 4.99
CA GLY A 426 0.57 8.05 4.98
C GLY A 426 1.83 7.27 5.39
N LEU A 427 1.69 6.04 5.89
CA LEU A 427 2.84 5.26 6.37
C LEU A 427 3.94 5.00 5.32
N PRO A 428 3.65 4.67 4.04
CA PRO A 428 4.70 4.39 3.07
C PRO A 428 5.57 5.62 2.81
N ARG A 429 4.94 6.81 2.71
CA ARG A 429 5.64 8.09 2.63
C ARG A 429 6.45 8.37 3.91
N LYS A 430 5.86 8.22 5.09
CA LYS A 430 6.59 8.40 6.36
C LYS A 430 7.89 7.57 6.41
N ILE A 431 7.82 6.29 6.02
CA ILE A 431 8.98 5.38 6.07
C ILE A 431 10.04 5.74 5.02
N LYS A 432 9.65 6.26 3.86
CA LYS A 432 10.58 6.81 2.85
C LYS A 432 11.30 8.06 3.37
N ASP A 433 10.58 8.98 3.99
CA ASP A 433 11.15 10.22 4.53
C ASP A 433 12.09 9.94 5.73
N GLU A 434 11.75 8.98 6.62
CA GLU A 434 12.65 8.54 7.71
C GLU A 434 13.94 7.87 7.18
N LEU A 435 13.87 7.14 6.06
CA LEU A 435 15.04 6.60 5.38
C LEU A 435 15.88 7.70 4.72
N GLU A 436 15.25 8.67 4.06
CA GLU A 436 15.91 9.81 3.41
C GLU A 436 16.66 10.71 4.41
N GLU A 437 16.06 11.02 5.56
CA GLU A 437 16.73 11.74 6.65
C GLU A 437 17.96 10.97 7.15
N THR A 438 17.81 9.65 7.35
CA THR A 438 18.90 8.79 7.80
C THR A 438 20.04 8.74 6.78
N PHE A 439 19.73 8.56 5.49
CA PHE A 439 20.73 8.49 4.42
C PHE A 439 21.45 9.83 4.18
N THR A 440 20.73 10.94 4.26
CA THR A 440 21.31 12.29 4.19
C THR A 440 22.27 12.55 5.35
N LYS A 441 21.91 12.08 6.56
CA LYS A 441 22.72 12.24 7.77
C LYS A 441 23.94 11.31 7.84
N GLU A 442 23.81 10.07 7.38
CA GLU A 442 24.89 9.08 7.34
C GLU A 442 25.79 9.21 6.08
N GLY A 443 25.40 10.03 5.09
CA GLY A 443 26.14 10.18 3.83
C GLY A 443 26.09 8.92 2.95
N THR A 444 25.01 8.15 3.02
CA THR A 444 24.89 6.81 2.42
C THR A 444 23.61 6.67 1.58
N SER A 445 23.24 5.45 1.18
CA SER A 445 22.02 5.17 0.42
C SER A 445 21.46 3.78 0.73
N TRP A 446 20.22 3.50 0.29
CA TRP A 446 19.65 2.16 0.38
C TRP A 446 20.53 1.12 -0.32
N ALA A 447 20.99 1.41 -1.54
CA ALA A 447 21.89 0.53 -2.28
C ALA A 447 23.21 0.25 -1.55
N SER A 448 23.75 1.23 -0.81
CA SER A 448 24.96 1.07 0.01
C SER A 448 24.70 0.17 1.22
N ALA A 449 23.66 0.46 2.01
CA ALA A 449 23.27 -0.34 3.17
C ALA A 449 22.93 -1.80 2.80
N VAL A 450 22.28 -2.03 1.65
CA VAL A 450 22.04 -3.37 1.11
C VAL A 450 23.34 -4.05 0.69
N LYS A 451 24.27 -3.35 0.05
CA LYS A 451 25.59 -3.87 -0.36
C LYS A 451 26.42 -4.31 0.85
N GLU A 452 26.44 -3.50 1.91
CA GLU A 452 27.10 -3.80 3.19
C GLU A 452 26.46 -5.02 3.89
N GLY A 453 25.12 -5.06 3.98
CA GLY A 453 24.39 -6.22 4.53
C GLY A 453 24.58 -7.50 3.71
N LYS A 454 24.75 -7.37 2.39
CA LYS A 454 25.09 -8.45 1.47
C LYS A 454 26.53 -8.97 1.59
N GLN A 455 27.47 -8.12 2.03
CA GLN A 455 28.87 -8.49 2.25
C GLN A 455 29.09 -9.09 3.65
N SER A 456 28.57 -8.43 4.69
CA SER A 456 28.68 -8.89 6.10
C SER A 456 28.05 -10.26 6.32
N GLY A 457 26.95 -10.58 5.64
CA GLY A 457 26.30 -11.89 5.70
C GLY A 457 27.08 -13.05 5.04
N ARG A 458 28.35 -12.88 4.64
CA ARG A 458 29.25 -13.95 4.19
C ARG A 458 30.35 -14.31 5.20
N LEU A 459 30.42 -13.60 6.33
CA LEU A 459 31.31 -13.85 7.46
C LEU A 459 30.58 -14.67 8.54
#